data_AF-A0A8C8UCL4-F1
#
_entry.id   AF-A0A8C8UCL4-F1
#
_cell.length_a   1.000
_cell.length_b   1.000
_cell.length_c   1.000
_cell.angle_alpha   90.00
_cell.angle_beta   90.00
_cell.angle_gamma   90.00
#
_symmetry.space_group_name_H-M   'P 1'
#
loop_
_entity.id
_entity.type
_entity.pdbx_description
1 polymer ?
#
loop_
_entity_poly.entity_id
_entity_poly.type
_entity_poly.pdbx_seq_one_letter_code
_entity_poly.pdbx_strand_id
1 'polypeptide(L)'
;MTSGPNMSDISCKKRDDYLEWPEYFMAVAFLSAQRSKDPSSQVGACIVNTENKIVGIGYNGMPNGCSDDLLPWRRTAENKLDTKYPYGQARWGKCKVVFKKCHP
;
A
#
# COMPACT_ATOMS: atom_id res chain seq x y z
N MET A 1 -18.79 9.75 59.46
CA MET A 1 -17.59 9.83 58.59
C MET A 1 -17.65 8.66 57.63
N THR A 2 -18.35 8.79 56.51
CA THR A 2 -18.40 7.75 55.47
C THR A 2 -17.63 8.28 54.27
N SER A 3 -16.39 7.84 54.14
CA SER A 3 -15.55 8.05 52.96
C SER A 3 -16.26 7.41 51.76
N GLY A 4 -16.81 8.25 50.88
CA GLY A 4 -17.38 7.80 49.61
C GLY A 4 -16.32 7.15 48.72
N PRO A 5 -16.73 6.28 47.78
CA PRO A 5 -15.79 5.65 46.86
C PRO A 5 -15.05 6.72 46.06
N ASN A 6 -13.72 6.68 46.12
CA ASN A 6 -12.83 7.66 45.50
C ASN A 6 -12.94 7.54 43.98
N MET A 7 -13.45 8.58 43.34
CA MET A 7 -13.79 8.64 41.91
C MET A 7 -12.56 8.99 41.05
N SER A 8 -11.35 8.65 41.50
CA SER A 8 -10.11 9.24 40.99
C SER A 8 -9.41 8.49 39.87
N ASP A 9 -9.79 7.27 39.49
CA ASP A 9 -9.06 6.54 38.42
C ASP A 9 -9.98 5.62 37.62
N ILE A 10 -10.87 6.19 36.79
CA ILE A 10 -11.27 5.46 35.58
C ILE A 10 -10.04 5.48 34.67
N SER A 11 -9.11 4.54 34.88
CA SER A 11 -7.94 4.39 34.03
C SER A 11 -8.45 4.09 32.62
N CYS A 12 -8.40 5.07 31.72
CA CYS A 12 -8.64 4.86 30.30
C CYS A 12 -7.45 4.02 29.77
N LYS A 13 -7.55 2.70 29.91
CA LYS A 13 -6.53 1.77 29.41
C LYS A 13 -6.61 1.76 27.90
N LYS A 14 -5.45 1.89 27.25
CA LYS A 14 -5.33 1.62 25.82
C LYS A 14 -5.78 0.18 25.57
N ARG A 15 -6.37 -0.05 24.40
CA ARG A 15 -6.62 -1.43 23.93
C ARG A 15 -5.29 -2.15 23.81
N ASP A 16 -5.30 -3.46 23.98
CA ASP A 16 -4.11 -4.32 23.82
C ASP A 16 -4.04 -4.95 22.43
N ASP A 17 -5.10 -4.83 21.62
CA ASP A 17 -5.26 -5.45 20.30
C ASP A 17 -5.18 -4.43 19.13
N TYR A 18 -4.40 -3.36 19.30
CA TYR A 18 -4.18 -2.39 18.21
C TYR A 18 -3.08 -2.87 17.26
N LEU A 19 -3.19 -2.45 16.00
CA LEU A 19 -2.25 -2.80 14.95
C LEU A 19 -0.94 -2.02 15.11
N GLU A 20 0.20 -2.71 15.02
CA GLU A 20 1.51 -2.05 15.10
C GLU A 20 1.85 -1.32 13.80
N TRP A 21 2.67 -0.27 13.89
CA TRP A 21 3.02 0.59 12.75
C TRP A 21 3.53 -0.18 11.52
N PRO A 22 4.47 -1.14 11.63
CA PRO A 22 4.96 -1.89 10.47
C PRO A 22 3.85 -2.70 9.79
N GLU A 23 2.95 -3.29 10.57
CA GLU A 23 1.82 -4.09 10.07
C GLU A 23 0.80 -3.19 9.37
N TYR A 24 0.51 -2.03 9.96
CA TYR A 24 -0.33 -1.01 9.34
C TYR A 24 0.21 -0.56 7.98
N PHE A 25 1.48 -0.20 7.88
CA PHE A 25 2.06 0.25 6.60
C PHE A 25 2.14 -0.87 5.56
N MET A 26 2.39 -2.10 6.00
CA MET A 26 2.35 -3.28 5.13
C MET A 26 0.92 -3.53 4.62
N ALA A 27 -0.09 -3.41 5.48
CA ALA A 27 -1.50 -3.54 5.11
C ALA A 27 -1.91 -2.46 4.09
N VAL A 28 -1.48 -1.22 4.28
CA VAL A 28 -1.72 -0.13 3.31
C VAL A 28 -1.05 -0.43 1.96
N ALA A 29 0.19 -0.92 1.95
CA ALA A 29 0.85 -1.33 0.72
C ALA A 29 0.08 -2.47 0.02
N PHE A 30 -0.41 -3.45 0.78
CA PHE A 30 -1.19 -4.57 0.23
C PHE A 30 -2.55 -4.11 -0.34
N LEU A 31 -3.27 -3.25 0.37
CA LEU A 31 -4.52 -2.65 -0.11
C LEU A 31 -4.28 -1.80 -1.37
N SER A 32 -3.17 -1.06 -1.41
CA SER A 32 -2.79 -0.30 -2.59
C SER A 32 -2.54 -1.21 -3.79
N ALA A 33 -1.94 -2.39 -3.59
CA ALA A 33 -1.74 -3.37 -4.65
C ALA A 33 -3.05 -3.77 -5.34
N GLN A 34 -4.16 -3.88 -4.60
CA GLN A 34 -5.48 -4.26 -5.15
C GLN A 34 -6.07 -3.24 -6.13
N ARG A 35 -5.50 -2.03 -6.20
CA ARG A 35 -5.83 -1.04 -7.24
C ARG A 35 -5.20 -1.33 -8.60
N SER A 36 -4.18 -2.19 -8.64
CA SER A 36 -3.51 -2.57 -9.89
C SER A 36 -4.46 -3.37 -10.79
N LYS A 37 -4.49 -2.99 -12.06
CA LYS A 37 -5.22 -3.73 -13.11
C LYS A 37 -4.38 -4.80 -13.80
N ASP A 38 -3.12 -4.97 -13.40
CA ASP A 38 -2.24 -6.00 -13.97
C ASP A 38 -2.76 -7.39 -13.56
N PRO A 39 -3.15 -8.27 -14.50
CA PRO A 39 -3.71 -9.58 -14.18
C PRO A 39 -2.65 -10.57 -13.65
N SER A 40 -1.37 -10.28 -13.83
CA SER A 40 -0.27 -11.21 -13.53
C SER A 40 0.45 -10.91 -12.22
N SER A 41 0.47 -9.65 -11.80
CA SER A 41 1.16 -9.24 -10.57
C SER A 41 0.59 -7.94 -10.06
N GLN A 42 0.07 -7.96 -8.82
CA GLN A 42 -0.35 -6.75 -8.13
C GLN A 42 0.68 -6.42 -7.05
N VAL A 43 1.33 -5.27 -7.17
CA VAL A 43 2.36 -4.80 -6.25
C VAL A 43 1.94 -3.42 -5.78
N GLY A 44 1.96 -3.23 -4.47
CA GLY A 44 1.72 -1.94 -3.85
C GLY A 44 2.93 -1.46 -3.05
N ALA A 45 2.98 -0.14 -2.87
CA ALA A 45 4.04 0.57 -2.19
C ALA A 45 3.44 1.57 -1.19
N CYS A 46 4.01 1.66 0.00
CA CYS A 46 3.69 2.69 0.98
C CYS A 46 5.00 3.37 1.43
N ILE A 47 5.06 4.69 1.30
CA ILE A 47 6.21 5.52 1.68
C ILE A 47 5.88 6.27 2.95
N VAL A 48 6.74 6.13 3.95
CA VAL A 48 6.53 6.69 5.29
C VAL A 48 7.74 7.51 5.72
N ASN A 49 7.49 8.66 6.36
CA ASN A 49 8.55 9.48 6.94
C ASN A 49 8.99 8.97 8.33
N THR A 50 9.94 9.67 8.97
CA THR A 50 10.45 9.31 10.31
C THR A 50 9.44 9.54 11.44
N GLU A 51 8.36 10.27 11.18
CA GLU A 51 7.28 10.55 12.13
C GLU A 51 6.09 9.58 11.95
N ASN A 52 6.28 8.46 11.24
CA ASN A 52 5.23 7.48 10.92
C ASN A 52 4.04 8.08 10.14
N LYS A 53 4.27 9.13 9.34
CA LYS A 53 3.27 9.70 8.44
C LYS A 53 3.47 9.15 7.02
N ILE A 54 2.38 8.69 6.41
CA ILE A 54 2.37 8.28 5.00
C ILE A 54 2.54 9.53 4.14
N VAL A 55 3.59 9.56 3.33
CA VAL A 55 3.91 10.66 2.40
C VAL A 55 3.68 10.28 0.94
N GLY A 56 3.41 8.99 0.68
CA GLY A 56 3.05 8.51 -0.65
C GLY A 56 2.56 7.08 -0.62
N ILE A 57 1.62 6.76 -1.50
CA ILE A 57 1.14 5.39 -1.75
C ILE A 57 1.19 5.12 -3.24
N GLY A 58 1.27 3.84 -3.59
CA GLY A 58 1.55 3.43 -4.95
C GLY A 58 1.16 2.02 -5.29
N TYR A 59 0.97 1.78 -6.58
CA TYR A 59 0.82 0.44 -7.15
C TYR A 59 1.34 0.41 -8.59
N ASN A 60 1.57 -0.79 -9.12
CA ASN A 60 1.95 -0.95 -10.53
C ASN A 60 0.75 -0.72 -11.45
N GLY A 61 0.93 0.07 -12.51
CA GLY A 61 -0.09 0.37 -13.51
C GLY A 61 0.51 1.00 -14.77
N MET A 62 -0.36 1.29 -15.74
CA MET A 62 0.01 2.08 -16.90
C MET A 62 0.12 3.57 -16.53
N PRO A 63 0.81 4.39 -17.35
CA PRO A 63 0.95 5.82 -17.09
C PRO A 63 -0.40 6.54 -17.07
N ASN A 64 -0.49 7.62 -16.29
CA ASN A 64 -1.71 8.41 -16.18
C ASN A 64 -2.17 8.93 -17.56
N GLY A 65 -3.47 8.81 -17.84
CA GLY A 65 -4.07 9.26 -19.09
C GLY A 65 -3.99 8.25 -20.25
N CYS A 66 -3.32 7.12 -20.05
CA CYS A 66 -3.43 5.99 -20.97
C CYS A 66 -4.62 5.11 -20.57
N SER A 67 -5.49 4.78 -21.54
CA SER A 67 -6.56 3.82 -21.28
C SER A 67 -5.98 2.43 -21.03
N ASP A 68 -6.32 1.85 -19.89
CA ASP A 68 -5.91 0.50 -19.51
C ASP A 68 -6.49 -0.59 -20.43
N ASP A 69 -7.49 -0.25 -21.27
CA ASP A 69 -8.10 -1.16 -22.24
C ASP A 69 -7.39 -1.14 -23.60
N LEU A 70 -6.61 -0.09 -23.87
CA LEU A 70 -5.89 0.08 -25.14
C LEU A 70 -4.45 -0.44 -25.08
N LEU A 71 -3.87 -0.51 -23.88
CA LEU A 71 -2.48 -0.94 -23.70
C LEU A 71 -2.38 -2.44 -23.33
N PRO A 72 -1.40 -3.16 -23.89
CA PRO A 72 -1.28 -4.60 -23.68
C PRO A 72 -0.78 -4.94 -22.26
N TRP A 73 -1.53 -5.76 -21.53
CA TRP A 73 -1.12 -6.31 -20.22
C TRP A 73 -0.30 -7.60 -20.31
N ARG A 74 -0.17 -8.15 -21.51
CA ARG A 74 0.47 -9.45 -21.78
C ARG A 74 1.99 -9.38 -21.60
N ARG A 75 2.57 -10.49 -21.12
CA ARG A 75 4.00 -10.64 -20.82
C ARG A 75 4.83 -11.09 -22.02
N THR A 76 4.19 -11.66 -23.03
CA THR A 76 4.83 -12.28 -24.19
C THR A 76 4.03 -11.94 -25.44
N ALA A 77 4.73 -11.49 -26.49
CA ALA A 77 4.21 -11.24 -27.82
C ALA A 77 5.39 -11.26 -28.81
N GLU A 78 5.12 -11.43 -30.11
CA GLU A 78 6.15 -11.42 -31.15
C GLU A 78 6.86 -10.07 -31.24
N ASN A 79 6.09 -8.98 -31.11
CA ASN A 79 6.63 -7.63 -31.02
C ASN A 79 6.71 -7.17 -29.57
N LYS A 80 7.83 -6.56 -29.19
CA LYS A 80 8.06 -6.02 -27.85
C LYS A 80 7.04 -4.94 -27.45
N LEU A 81 6.55 -4.18 -28.42
CA LEU A 81 5.50 -3.16 -28.23
C LEU A 81 4.13 -3.76 -27.88
N ASP A 82 3.92 -5.05 -28.14
CA ASP A 82 2.69 -5.74 -27.77
C ASP A 82 2.73 -6.34 -26.35
N THR A 83 3.77 -6.01 -25.57
CA THR A 83 3.94 -6.44 -24.18
C THR A 83 3.77 -5.28 -23.21
N LYS A 84 3.50 -5.57 -21.93
CA LYS A 84 3.31 -4.54 -20.91
C LYS A 84 4.58 -3.76 -20.53
N TYR A 85 5.77 -4.31 -20.78
CA TYR A 85 7.02 -3.79 -20.24
C TYR A 85 7.46 -2.39 -20.73
N PRO A 86 7.18 -1.98 -21.99
CA PRO A 86 7.49 -0.62 -22.43
C PRO A 86 6.62 0.46 -21.77
N TYR A 87 5.44 0.09 -21.27
CA TYR A 87 4.42 1.03 -20.79
C TYR A 87 4.25 0.99 -19.27
N GLY A 88 4.33 -0.20 -18.66
CA GLY A 88 4.19 -0.37 -17.23
C GLY A 88 5.39 0.20 -16.48
N GLN A 89 5.19 1.28 -15.74
CA GLN A 89 6.20 1.84 -14.83
C GLN A 89 5.60 2.08 -13.45
N ALA A 90 6.37 1.68 -12.43
CA ALA A 90 6.17 2.14 -11.07
C ALA A 90 7.53 2.71 -10.61
N ARG A 91 7.72 4.03 -10.77
CA ARG A 91 8.96 4.71 -10.36
C ARG A 91 8.74 5.36 -9.00
N TRP A 92 9.44 4.89 -7.98
CA TRP A 92 9.34 5.41 -6.62
C TRP A 92 10.69 5.98 -6.17
N GLY A 93 10.69 7.20 -5.60
CA GLY A 93 11.88 7.89 -5.11
C GLY A 93 12.45 7.31 -3.80
N LYS A 94 13.62 7.83 -3.38
CA LYS A 94 14.49 7.31 -2.30
C LYS A 94 14.00 7.61 -0.86
N CYS A 95 12.77 7.24 -0.50
CA CYS A 95 12.30 7.25 0.88
C CYS A 95 12.18 5.82 1.42
N LYS A 96 11.88 5.61 2.72
CA LYS A 96 11.55 4.26 3.22
C LYS A 96 10.30 3.77 2.50
N VAL A 97 10.46 2.83 1.58
CA VAL A 97 9.36 2.26 0.80
C VAL A 97 9.10 0.84 1.26
N VAL A 98 7.87 0.59 1.70
CA VAL A 98 7.38 -0.75 1.99
C VAL A 98 6.74 -1.28 0.72
N PHE A 99 7.25 -2.38 0.17
CA PHE A 99 6.70 -3.04 -1.00
C PHE A 99 6.11 -4.40 -0.63
N LYS A 100 4.96 -4.73 -1.21
CA LYS A 100 4.42 -6.09 -1.15
C LYS A 100 3.78 -6.49 -2.47
N LYS A 101 4.09 -7.70 -2.91
CA LYS A 101 3.40 -8.38 -4.00
C LYS A 101 2.25 -9.20 -3.44
N CYS A 102 1.04 -8.93 -3.91
CA CYS A 102 -0.12 -9.77 -3.68
C CYS A 102 0.08 -11.09 -4.44
N HIS A 103 -0.15 -12.21 -3.76
CA HIS A 103 -0.30 -13.50 -4.41
C HIS A 103 -1.80 -13.80 -4.43
N PRO A 104 -2.34 -14.30 -5.56
CA PRO A 104 -3.74 -14.72 -5.63
C PRO A 104 -4.06 -15.83 -4.63
#